data_AF-A0A4Q3FXS4-F1
#
_entry.id   AF-A0A4Q3FXS4-F1
#
_cell.length_a   1.000
_cell.length_b   1.000
_cell.length_c   1.000
_cell.angle_alpha   90.00
_cell.angle_beta   90.00
_cell.angle_gamma   90.00
#
_symmetry.space_group_name_H-M   'P 1'
#
loop_
_entity.id
_entity.type
_entity.pdbx_description
1 polymer ?
#
loop_
_entity_poly.entity_id
_entity_poly.type
_entity_poly.pdbx_seq_one_letter_code
_entity_poly.pdbx_strand_id
1 'polypeptide(L)'
;MKLIERYILKRATGMFFATLLPLMAIVWTTQALTSVNLVTDSGQSTLAFMRLATLILPSIIPLILPFALVIGVAQTLTAMNADSELTVLNAAGSSRMTIIRPVIYLGLALSALSFTVDNFVEPYSRMAVRKMIATAHADLLSSVVQENTFRKIGDGLYVQVASRRNGGVLHGIFVADSRDPAYELVYYAREGAVDDSGSALVMKDGEVHRKLPNGNVSIIKFDSYAFDLTDMTRMAGQATIRAKDRDLPFLINPDPKDPVYE
;
A
#
# COMPACT_ATOMS: atom_id res chain seq x y z
N MET A 1 -30.44 14.20 -27.33
CA MET A 1 -30.43 12.72 -27.53
C MET A 1 -31.83 12.28 -27.93
N LYS A 2 -31.94 11.37 -28.90
CA LYS A 2 -33.22 10.74 -29.29
C LYS A 2 -33.73 9.83 -28.16
N LEU A 3 -35.02 9.49 -28.15
CA LEU A 3 -35.63 8.62 -27.11
C LEU A 3 -34.89 7.28 -26.95
N ILE A 4 -34.55 6.64 -28.07
CA ILE A 4 -33.82 5.37 -28.11
C ILE A 4 -32.40 5.52 -27.58
N GLU A 5 -31.70 6.61 -27.90
CA GLU A 5 -30.34 6.86 -27.38
C GLU A 5 -30.37 6.97 -25.85
N ARG A 6 -31.37 7.63 -25.28
CA ARG A 6 -31.56 7.75 -23.83
C ARG A 6 -31.92 6.39 -23.19
N TYR A 7 -32.72 5.58 -23.88
CA TYR A 7 -33.04 4.23 -23.44
C TYR A 7 -31.79 3.35 -23.36
N ILE A 8 -30.98 3.31 -24.43
CA ILE A 8 -29.72 2.55 -24.47
C ILE A 8 -28.77 3.05 -23.38
N LEU A 9 -28.63 4.37 -23.21
CA LEU A 9 -27.78 4.95 -22.16
C LEU A 9 -28.22 4.50 -20.76
N LYS A 10 -29.52 4.55 -20.46
CA LYS A 10 -30.07 4.14 -19.16
C LYS A 10 -29.87 2.63 -18.92
N ARG A 11 -30.10 1.80 -19.93
CA ARG A 11 -29.90 0.34 -19.86
C ARG A 11 -28.42 0.00 -19.65
N ALA A 12 -27.53 0.63 -20.42
CA ALA A 12 -26.08 0.48 -20.30
C ALA A 12 -25.54 0.92 -18.94
N THR A 13 -26.02 2.07 -18.43
CA THR A 13 -25.63 2.56 -17.10
C THR A 13 -26.10 1.61 -16.00
N GLY A 14 -27.31 1.06 -16.11
CA GLY A 14 -27.82 0.05 -15.17
C GLY A 14 -26.96 -1.22 -15.15
N MET A 15 -26.66 -1.78 -16.33
CA MET A 15 -25.80 -2.96 -16.45
C MET A 15 -24.35 -2.70 -16.00
N PHE A 16 -23.84 -1.50 -16.27
CA PHE A 16 -22.54 -1.05 -15.78
C PHE A 16 -22.48 -1.10 -14.24
N PHE A 17 -23.44 -0.50 -13.53
CA PHE A 17 -23.45 -0.55 -12.06
C PHE A 17 -23.69 -1.96 -11.52
N ALA A 18 -24.54 -2.75 -12.19
CA ALA A 18 -24.76 -4.15 -11.83
C ALA A 18 -23.48 -5.00 -11.94
N THR A 19 -22.57 -4.64 -12.85
CA THR A 19 -21.27 -5.30 -12.98
C THR A 19 -20.19 -4.69 -12.07
N LEU A 20 -20.20 -3.36 -11.93
CA LEU A 20 -19.22 -2.63 -11.14
C LEU A 20 -19.28 -3.02 -9.66
N LEU A 21 -20.48 -3.11 -9.07
CA LEU A 21 -20.62 -3.35 -7.63
C LEU A 21 -20.02 -4.70 -7.18
N PRO A 22 -20.31 -5.84 -7.84
CA PRO A 22 -19.65 -7.10 -7.51
C PRO A 22 -18.15 -7.08 -7.75
N LEU A 23 -17.67 -6.52 -8.86
CA LEU A 23 -16.24 -6.42 -9.15
C LEU A 23 -15.51 -5.59 -8.09
N MET A 24 -16.07 -4.44 -7.73
CA MET A 24 -15.57 -3.59 -6.65
C MET A 24 -15.53 -4.34 -5.32
N ALA A 25 -16.60 -5.09 -4.97
CA ALA A 25 -16.64 -5.86 -3.74
C ALA A 25 -15.55 -6.94 -3.68
N ILE A 26 -15.34 -7.68 -4.78
CA ILE A 26 -14.31 -8.72 -4.86
C ILE A 26 -12.92 -8.11 -4.67
N VAL A 27 -12.57 -7.08 -5.45
CA VAL A 27 -11.24 -6.47 -5.38
C VAL A 27 -11.02 -5.72 -4.08
N TRP A 28 -12.05 -5.09 -3.53
CA TRP A 28 -11.97 -4.48 -2.20
C TRP A 28 -11.70 -5.53 -1.13
N THR A 29 -12.36 -6.69 -1.19
CA THR A 29 -12.15 -7.78 -0.22
C THR A 29 -10.72 -8.33 -0.29
N THR A 30 -10.19 -8.58 -1.50
CA THR A 30 -8.81 -9.10 -1.64
C THR A 30 -7.76 -8.09 -1.17
N GLN A 31 -7.96 -6.81 -1.43
CA GLN A 31 -7.06 -5.73 -0.98
C GLN A 31 -7.17 -5.50 0.53
N ALA A 32 -8.38 -5.58 1.09
CA ALA A 32 -8.61 -5.53 2.52
C ALA A 32 -7.89 -6.68 3.23
N LEU A 33 -8.02 -7.92 2.75
CA LEU A 33 -7.32 -9.08 3.32
C LEU A 33 -5.80 -8.93 3.31
N THR A 34 -5.23 -8.34 2.25
CA THR A 34 -3.78 -8.07 2.19
C THR A 34 -3.36 -7.03 3.25
N SER A 35 -4.25 -6.08 3.55
CA SER A 35 -4.05 -5.07 4.59
C SER A 35 -4.21 -5.62 6.02
N VAL A 36 -4.88 -6.77 6.20
CA VAL A 36 -5.00 -7.44 7.51
C VAL A 36 -3.63 -7.83 8.03
N ASN A 37 -2.74 -8.34 7.17
CA ASN A 37 -1.39 -8.72 7.58
C ASN A 37 -0.62 -7.54 8.19
N LEU A 38 -0.78 -6.33 7.64
CA LEU A 38 -0.16 -5.11 8.20
C LEU A 38 -0.72 -4.74 9.58
N VAL A 39 -2.02 -4.91 9.79
CA VAL A 39 -2.70 -4.53 11.05
C VAL A 39 -2.49 -5.57 12.15
N THR A 40 -2.57 -6.86 11.81
CA THR A 40 -2.25 -7.97 12.71
C THR A 40 -0.79 -7.89 13.14
N ASP A 41 0.12 -7.46 12.24
CA ASP A 41 1.52 -7.28 12.60
C ASP A 41 1.78 -6.09 13.53
N SER A 42 0.92 -5.07 13.51
CA SER A 42 1.13 -3.80 14.22
C SER A 42 0.26 -3.63 15.48
N GLY A 43 -0.54 -4.65 15.85
CA GLY A 43 -1.43 -4.59 17.03
C GLY A 43 -2.52 -3.51 16.97
N GLN A 44 -2.83 -2.98 15.79
CA GLN A 44 -3.76 -1.85 15.65
C GLN A 44 -5.23 -2.26 15.73
N SER A 45 -6.08 -1.33 16.18
CA SER A 45 -7.54 -1.51 16.31
C SER A 45 -8.24 -1.83 14.97
N THR A 46 -9.34 -2.60 15.02
CA THR A 46 -10.21 -2.92 13.86
C THR A 46 -10.70 -1.67 13.11
N LEU A 47 -10.78 -0.53 13.78
CA LEU A 47 -11.15 0.75 13.17
C LEU A 47 -10.06 1.29 12.24
N ALA A 48 -8.78 1.13 12.60
CA ALA A 48 -7.65 1.50 11.78
C ALA A 48 -7.59 0.67 10.49
N PHE A 49 -7.90 -0.63 10.60
CA PHE A 49 -8.06 -1.52 9.46
C PHE A 49 -9.14 -1.04 8.48
N MET A 50 -10.35 -0.75 8.97
CA MET A 50 -11.45 -0.28 8.14
C MET A 50 -11.11 1.05 7.45
N ARG A 51 -10.38 1.94 8.13
CA ARG A 51 -9.92 3.21 7.56
C ARG A 51 -8.91 2.97 6.44
N LEU A 52 -7.93 2.10 6.62
CA LEU A 52 -6.97 1.70 5.58
C LEU A 52 -7.67 1.07 4.38
N ALA A 53 -8.55 0.10 4.62
CA ALA A 53 -9.30 -0.57 3.56
C ALA A 53 -10.16 0.40 2.73
N THR A 54 -10.74 1.43 3.38
CA THR A 54 -11.51 2.47 2.68
C THR A 54 -10.61 3.41 1.89
N LEU A 55 -9.43 3.75 2.41
CA LEU A 55 -8.45 4.61 1.72
C LEU A 55 -7.88 3.97 0.46
N ILE A 56 -7.92 2.64 0.33
CA ILE A 56 -7.45 1.94 -0.87
C ILE A 56 -8.48 2.00 -2.01
N LEU A 57 -9.78 2.17 -1.71
CA LEU A 57 -10.86 2.19 -2.72
C LEU A 57 -10.62 3.16 -3.89
N PRO A 58 -10.18 4.41 -3.69
CA PRO A 58 -9.92 5.34 -4.79
C PRO A 58 -8.87 4.86 -5.78
N SER A 59 -7.89 4.06 -5.35
CA SER A 59 -6.89 3.48 -6.25
C SER A 59 -7.40 2.28 -7.07
N ILE A 60 -8.51 1.68 -6.64
CA ILE A 60 -9.11 0.51 -7.31
C ILE A 60 -10.13 0.95 -8.37
N ILE A 61 -10.88 2.02 -8.11
CA ILE A 61 -11.96 2.51 -8.99
C ILE A 61 -11.49 2.69 -10.45
N PRO A 62 -10.40 3.45 -10.73
CA PRO A 62 -9.86 3.67 -12.08
C PRO A 62 -9.49 2.37 -12.80
N LEU A 63 -8.99 1.39 -12.05
CA LEU A 63 -8.58 0.10 -12.58
C LEU A 63 -9.77 -0.73 -13.05
N ILE A 64 -10.89 -0.72 -12.31
CA ILE A 64 -12.05 -1.58 -12.57
C ILE A 64 -13.05 -0.96 -13.56
N LEU A 65 -13.16 0.37 -13.56
CA LEU A 65 -14.03 1.16 -14.45
C LEU A 65 -14.06 0.68 -15.91
N PRO A 66 -12.94 0.52 -16.63
CA PRO A 66 -12.95 0.11 -18.03
C PRO A 66 -13.51 -1.31 -18.23
N PHE A 67 -13.21 -2.24 -17.34
CA PHE A 67 -13.72 -3.61 -17.41
C PHE A 67 -15.24 -3.65 -17.16
N ALA A 68 -15.71 -2.94 -16.13
CA ALA A 68 -17.13 -2.83 -15.84
C ALA A 68 -17.90 -2.18 -17.00
N LEU A 69 -17.32 -1.16 -17.66
CA LEU A 69 -17.92 -0.53 -18.83
C LEU A 69 -18.07 -1.51 -19.99
N VAL A 70 -17.00 -2.23 -20.35
CA VAL A 70 -17.01 -3.20 -21.45
C VAL A 70 -18.05 -4.29 -21.20
N ILE A 71 -18.07 -4.86 -19.99
CA ILE A 71 -19.02 -5.92 -19.63
C ILE A 71 -20.46 -5.37 -19.62
N GLY A 72 -20.69 -4.21 -19.01
CA GLY A 72 -22.02 -3.61 -18.93
C GLY A 72 -22.60 -3.26 -20.30
N VAL A 73 -21.77 -2.72 -21.20
CA VAL A 73 -22.16 -2.45 -22.60
C VAL A 73 -22.40 -3.75 -23.36
N ALA A 74 -21.51 -4.73 -23.24
CA ALA A 74 -21.67 -6.03 -23.90
C ALA A 74 -22.97 -6.72 -23.46
N GLN A 75 -23.24 -6.79 -22.15
CA GLN A 75 -24.49 -7.36 -21.64
C GLN A 75 -25.72 -6.59 -22.12
N THR A 76 -25.64 -5.27 -22.20
CA THR A 76 -26.74 -4.45 -22.73
C THR A 76 -27.02 -4.79 -24.19
N LEU A 77 -25.99 -4.85 -25.03
CA LEU A 77 -26.14 -5.19 -26.44
C LEU A 77 -26.62 -6.63 -26.63
N THR A 78 -26.13 -7.58 -25.83
CA THR A 78 -26.59 -8.97 -25.84
C THR A 78 -28.06 -9.06 -25.47
N ALA A 79 -28.50 -8.36 -24.42
CA ALA A 79 -29.90 -8.36 -24.01
C ALA A 79 -30.81 -7.74 -25.07
N MET A 80 -30.41 -6.60 -25.65
CA MET A 80 -31.14 -5.97 -26.76
C MET A 80 -31.16 -6.85 -28.02
N ASN A 81 -30.14 -7.67 -28.24
CA ASN A 81 -30.12 -8.64 -29.35
C ASN A 81 -31.09 -9.80 -29.08
N ALA A 82 -31.08 -10.36 -27.86
CA ALA A 82 -31.98 -11.42 -27.44
C ALA A 82 -33.46 -10.99 -27.51
N ASP A 83 -33.75 -9.75 -27.11
CA ASP A 83 -35.08 -9.15 -27.20
C ASP A 83 -35.45 -8.71 -28.63
N SER A 84 -34.59 -8.98 -29.63
CA SER A 84 -34.72 -8.55 -31.04
C SER A 84 -34.83 -7.03 -31.24
N GLU A 85 -34.56 -6.21 -30.22
CA GLU A 85 -34.60 -4.74 -30.29
C GLU A 85 -33.57 -4.20 -31.31
N LEU A 86 -32.37 -4.79 -31.35
CA LEU A 86 -31.33 -4.40 -32.32
C LEU A 86 -31.75 -4.73 -33.77
N THR A 87 -32.42 -5.86 -33.98
CA THR A 87 -32.92 -6.28 -35.29
C THR A 87 -34.01 -5.34 -35.78
N VAL A 88 -34.98 -5.00 -34.92
CA VAL A 88 -36.03 -4.03 -35.23
C VAL A 88 -35.46 -2.65 -35.52
N LEU A 89 -34.46 -2.20 -34.74
CA LEU A 89 -33.75 -0.94 -34.97
C LEU A 89 -33.11 -0.86 -36.36
N ASN A 90 -32.45 -1.94 -36.78
CA ASN A 90 -31.83 -2.01 -38.10
C ASN A 90 -32.89 -2.07 -39.22
N ALA A 91 -33.96 -2.85 -39.04
CA ALA A 91 -35.06 -2.94 -40.01
C ALA A 91 -35.81 -1.61 -40.19
N ALA A 92 -35.92 -0.81 -39.11
CA ALA A 92 -36.49 0.53 -39.15
C ALA A 92 -35.56 1.60 -39.78
N GLY A 93 -34.38 1.21 -40.29
CA GLY A 93 -33.44 2.12 -40.94
C GLY A 93 -32.66 3.02 -39.96
N SER A 94 -32.60 2.65 -38.67
CA SER A 94 -31.82 3.43 -37.71
C SER A 94 -30.33 3.33 -38.00
N SER A 95 -29.63 4.47 -37.94
CA SER A 95 -28.17 4.49 -38.08
C SER A 95 -27.51 3.74 -36.91
N ARG A 96 -26.41 3.03 -37.18
CA ARG A 96 -25.54 2.43 -36.14
C ARG A 96 -25.05 3.44 -35.11
N MET A 97 -24.97 4.72 -35.51
CA MET A 97 -24.56 5.82 -34.63
C MET A 97 -25.53 6.04 -33.46
N THR A 98 -26.80 5.61 -33.58
CA THR A 98 -27.80 5.62 -32.50
C THR A 98 -27.37 4.75 -31.31
N ILE A 99 -26.62 3.68 -31.56
CA ILE A 99 -26.10 2.77 -30.52
C ILE A 99 -24.75 3.27 -29.99
N ILE A 100 -23.87 3.73 -30.90
CA ILE A 100 -22.50 4.13 -30.56
C ILE A 100 -22.47 5.40 -29.71
N ARG A 101 -23.29 6.42 -30.03
CA ARG A 101 -23.29 7.70 -29.31
C ARG A 101 -23.53 7.56 -27.80
N PRO A 102 -24.58 6.85 -27.33
CA PRO A 102 -24.78 6.57 -25.90
C PRO A 102 -23.56 5.94 -25.22
N VAL A 103 -22.91 4.97 -25.87
CA VAL A 103 -21.74 4.27 -25.33
C VAL A 103 -20.55 5.23 -25.22
N ILE A 104 -20.33 6.08 -26.24
CA ILE A 104 -19.28 7.10 -26.19
C ILE A 104 -19.55 8.12 -25.07
N TYR A 105 -20.78 8.60 -24.92
CA TYR A 105 -21.11 9.53 -23.82
C TYR A 105 -20.85 8.91 -22.45
N LEU A 106 -21.22 7.63 -22.27
CA LEU A 106 -20.93 6.92 -21.03
C LEU A 106 -19.42 6.77 -20.82
N GLY A 107 -18.67 6.38 -21.86
CA GLY A 107 -17.21 6.26 -21.81
C GLY A 107 -16.50 7.59 -21.48
N LEU A 108 -16.93 8.69 -22.09
CA LEU A 108 -16.39 10.03 -21.80
C LEU A 108 -16.70 10.46 -20.36
N ALA A 109 -17.92 10.22 -19.87
CA ALA A 109 -18.29 10.53 -18.49
C ALA A 109 -17.44 9.73 -17.48
N LEU A 110 -17.25 8.43 -17.73
CA LEU A 110 -16.42 7.58 -16.88
C LEU A 110 -14.93 7.90 -16.99
N SER A 111 -14.45 8.32 -18.17
CA SER A 111 -13.08 8.78 -18.35
C SER A 111 -12.81 10.07 -17.57
N ALA A 112 -13.72 11.04 -17.62
CA ALA A 112 -13.62 12.26 -16.81
C ALA A 112 -13.66 11.97 -15.31
N LEU A 113 -14.50 11.01 -14.89
CA LEU A 113 -14.54 10.54 -13.51
C LEU A 113 -13.20 9.89 -13.10
N SER A 114 -12.68 8.96 -13.89
CA SER A 114 -11.40 8.29 -13.64
C SER A 114 -10.25 9.30 -13.55
N PHE A 115 -10.20 10.24 -14.49
CA PHE A 115 -9.21 11.31 -14.48
C PHE A 115 -9.29 12.16 -13.21
N THR A 116 -10.50 12.49 -12.74
CA THR A 116 -10.66 13.27 -11.51
C THR A 116 -10.21 12.46 -10.28
N VAL A 117 -10.50 11.16 -10.25
CA VAL A 117 -10.09 10.28 -9.14
C VAL A 117 -8.57 10.12 -9.10
N ASP A 118 -7.92 9.80 -10.22
CA ASP A 118 -6.46 9.59 -10.31
C ASP A 118 -5.66 10.84 -9.90
N ASN A 119 -6.18 12.02 -10.23
CA ASN A 119 -5.40 13.24 -10.09
C ASN A 119 -5.64 14.00 -8.78
N PHE A 120 -6.81 13.84 -8.16
CA PHE A 120 -7.17 14.59 -6.95
C PHE A 120 -7.42 13.70 -5.74
N VAL A 121 -8.07 12.54 -5.93
CA VAL A 121 -8.51 11.69 -4.82
C VAL A 121 -7.45 10.65 -4.47
N GLU A 122 -6.90 9.99 -5.48
CA GLU A 122 -5.92 8.93 -5.32
C GLU A 122 -4.61 9.39 -4.65
N PRO A 123 -4.01 10.54 -5.01
CA PRO A 123 -2.75 10.97 -4.39
C PRO A 123 -2.93 11.24 -2.90
N TYR A 124 -4.04 11.89 -2.51
CA TYR A 124 -4.37 12.14 -1.11
C TYR A 124 -4.51 10.82 -0.33
N SER A 125 -5.23 9.85 -0.89
CA SER A 125 -5.37 8.52 -0.29
C SER A 125 -4.03 7.79 -0.16
N ARG A 126 -3.19 7.80 -1.20
CA ARG A 126 -1.86 7.17 -1.18
C ARG A 126 -0.95 7.81 -0.12
N MET A 127 -0.96 9.14 -0.03
CA MET A 127 -0.22 9.85 1.01
C MET A 127 -0.73 9.52 2.41
N ALA A 128 -2.05 9.45 2.61
CA ALA A 128 -2.64 9.12 3.90
C ALA A 128 -2.34 7.67 4.32
N VAL A 129 -2.40 6.71 3.39
CA VAL A 129 -1.97 5.31 3.64
C VAL A 129 -0.49 5.28 4.03
N ARG A 130 0.38 5.98 3.31
CA ARG A 130 1.81 6.04 3.64
C ARG A 130 2.09 6.67 4.99
N LYS A 131 1.42 7.78 5.32
CA LYS A 131 1.52 8.40 6.64
C LYS A 131 1.07 7.44 7.72
N MET A 132 -0.03 6.72 7.51
CA MET A 132 -0.55 5.76 8.46
C MET A 132 0.37 4.55 8.65
N ILE A 133 1.00 4.08 7.57
CA ILE A 133 2.05 3.06 7.60
C ILE A 133 3.31 3.59 8.29
N ALA A 134 3.72 4.83 8.03
CA ALA A 134 4.90 5.45 8.66
C ALA A 134 4.69 5.70 10.15
N THR A 135 3.50 6.15 10.58
CA THR A 135 3.14 6.25 11.99
C THR A 135 3.05 4.87 12.64
N ALA A 136 2.50 3.88 11.92
CA ALA A 136 2.54 2.50 12.38
C ALA A 136 3.99 2.02 12.53
N HIS A 137 4.91 2.38 11.62
CA HIS A 137 6.34 2.04 11.74
C HIS A 137 7.07 2.80 12.85
N ALA A 138 6.70 4.05 13.11
CA ALA A 138 7.23 4.83 14.24
C ALA A 138 6.74 4.26 15.58
N ASP A 139 5.46 3.89 15.67
CA ASP A 139 4.93 3.12 16.80
C ASP A 139 5.51 1.70 16.82
N LEU A 140 5.89 1.13 15.66
CA LEU A 140 6.66 -0.10 15.60
C LEU A 140 8.04 0.09 16.20
N LEU A 141 8.69 1.25 16.34
CA LEU A 141 9.91 1.30 17.19
C LEU A 141 9.58 1.02 18.67
N SER A 142 8.36 1.36 19.11
CA SER A 142 7.82 0.93 20.41
C SER A 142 7.24 -0.50 20.39
N SER A 143 7.07 -1.13 19.22
CA SER A 143 6.49 -2.47 18.98
C SER A 143 7.39 -3.41 18.11
N VAL A 144 8.69 -3.10 17.94
CA VAL A 144 9.62 -3.72 16.95
C VAL A 144 10.03 -5.12 17.38
N VAL A 145 9.50 -5.55 18.51
CA VAL A 145 9.63 -6.89 19.04
C VAL A 145 8.30 -7.58 18.87
N GLN A 146 8.06 -8.04 17.65
CA GLN A 146 7.27 -9.26 17.51
C GLN A 146 8.17 -10.42 17.91
N GLU A 147 7.68 -11.22 18.84
CA GLU A 147 8.38 -12.38 19.36
C GLU A 147 8.70 -13.35 18.21
N ASN A 148 9.93 -13.86 18.18
CA ASN A 148 10.36 -14.98 17.34
C ASN A 148 10.38 -14.79 15.81
N THR A 149 10.42 -13.56 15.28
CA THR A 149 10.59 -13.34 13.82
C THR A 149 11.81 -12.48 13.49
N PHE A 150 12.59 -12.89 12.49
CA PHE A 150 13.67 -12.08 11.93
C PHE A 150 13.09 -10.99 11.01
N ARG A 151 13.38 -9.72 11.31
CA ARG A 151 12.97 -8.59 10.48
C ARG A 151 14.21 -7.92 9.89
N LYS A 152 14.17 -7.66 8.58
CA LYS A 152 15.16 -6.84 7.88
C LYS A 152 14.80 -5.38 8.10
N ILE A 153 15.67 -4.62 8.77
CA ILE A 153 15.42 -3.20 9.06
C ILE A 153 16.13 -2.28 8.05
N GLY A 154 17.26 -2.73 7.51
CA GLY A 154 18.00 -2.06 6.46
C GLY A 154 18.73 -3.08 5.58
N ASP A 155 19.33 -2.63 4.49
CA ASP A 155 20.20 -3.49 3.70
C ASP A 155 21.39 -3.94 4.57
N GLY A 156 21.52 -5.26 4.75
CA GLY A 156 22.53 -5.86 5.62
C GLY A 156 22.23 -5.83 7.11
N LEU A 157 21.08 -5.33 7.59
CA LEU A 157 20.74 -5.27 9.02
C LEU A 157 19.47 -6.07 9.34
N TYR A 158 19.62 -7.08 10.20
CA TYR A 158 18.55 -7.97 10.65
C TYR A 158 18.43 -7.94 12.18
N VAL A 159 17.21 -7.85 12.68
CA VAL A 159 16.92 -7.86 14.12
C VAL A 159 15.88 -8.93 14.43
N GLN A 160 16.09 -9.65 15.52
CA GLN A 160 15.12 -10.60 16.10
C GLN A 160 15.10 -10.38 17.62
N VAL A 161 13.92 -10.48 18.20
CA VAL A 161 13.77 -10.51 19.66
C VAL A 161 12.87 -11.68 20.07
N ALA A 162 13.29 -12.44 21.07
CA ALA A 162 12.64 -13.69 21.46
C ALA A 162 11.35 -13.47 22.24
N SER A 163 11.30 -12.52 23.17
CA SER A 163 10.08 -12.20 23.94
C SER A 163 10.08 -10.78 24.49
N ARG A 164 8.90 -10.26 24.81
CA ARG A 164 8.74 -8.96 25.49
C ARG A 164 7.96 -9.12 26.79
N ARG A 165 8.52 -8.59 27.89
CA ARG A 165 7.85 -8.60 29.19
C ARG A 165 7.14 -7.27 29.45
N ASN A 166 6.11 -7.29 30.31
CA ASN A 166 5.42 -6.09 30.76
C ASN A 166 6.44 -5.08 31.33
N GLY A 167 6.39 -3.83 30.83
CA GLY A 167 7.34 -2.77 31.19
C GLY A 167 8.34 -2.39 30.10
N GLY A 168 8.21 -2.92 28.88
CA GLY A 168 9.03 -2.50 27.73
C GLY A 168 10.39 -3.19 27.62
N VAL A 169 10.69 -4.11 28.54
CA VAL A 169 11.93 -4.91 28.54
C VAL A 169 11.84 -6.04 27.52
N LEU A 170 12.84 -6.08 26.64
CA LEU A 170 13.04 -7.06 25.59
C LEU A 170 13.93 -8.19 26.11
N HIS A 171 13.65 -9.43 25.73
CA HIS A 171 14.43 -10.60 26.10
C HIS A 171 14.89 -11.37 24.87
N GLY A 172 16.15 -11.80 24.89
CA GLY A 172 16.77 -12.57 23.80
C GLY A 172 16.84 -11.76 22.51
N ILE A 173 17.69 -10.73 22.50
CA ILE A 173 17.92 -9.87 21.35
C ILE A 173 19.03 -10.46 20.50
N PHE A 174 18.77 -10.52 19.19
CA PHE A 174 19.73 -10.88 18.17
C PHE A 174 19.77 -9.80 17.10
N VAL A 175 20.95 -9.27 16.81
CA VAL A 175 21.16 -8.31 15.72
C VAL A 175 22.29 -8.82 14.83
N ALA A 176 22.02 -8.98 13.54
CA ALA A 176 23.06 -9.24 12.54
C ALA A 176 23.25 -7.99 11.68
N ASP A 177 24.44 -7.42 11.74
CA ASP A 177 24.86 -6.23 11.00
C ASP A 177 25.99 -6.59 10.03
N SER A 178 25.65 -6.51 8.75
CA SER A 178 26.50 -6.78 7.59
C SER A 178 26.57 -5.57 6.65
N ARG A 179 26.31 -4.37 7.18
CA ARG A 179 26.35 -3.11 6.42
C ARG A 179 27.76 -2.79 5.92
N ASP A 180 28.79 -3.15 6.68
CA ASP A 180 30.19 -2.99 6.29
C ASP A 180 30.75 -4.35 5.80
N PRO A 181 31.15 -4.47 4.52
CA PRO A 181 31.77 -5.69 4.00
C PRO A 181 33.05 -6.10 4.73
N ALA A 182 33.74 -5.17 5.40
CA ALA A 182 34.95 -5.44 6.15
C ALA A 182 34.68 -6.09 7.52
N TYR A 183 33.48 -5.93 8.07
CA TYR A 183 33.12 -6.41 9.41
C TYR A 183 31.68 -6.96 9.43
N GLU A 184 31.55 -8.28 9.61
CA GLU A 184 30.26 -8.91 9.91
C GLU A 184 30.11 -8.97 11.44
N LEU A 185 29.12 -8.26 11.97
CA LEU A 185 28.88 -8.09 13.40
C LEU A 185 27.59 -8.79 13.80
N VAL A 186 27.66 -9.64 14.82
CA VAL A 186 26.48 -10.30 15.39
C VAL A 186 26.41 -9.99 16.87
N TYR A 187 25.32 -9.34 17.28
CA TYR A 187 25.05 -8.99 18.67
C TYR A 187 24.05 -9.99 19.25
N TYR A 188 24.39 -10.52 20.42
CA TYR A 188 23.49 -11.28 21.27
C TYR A 188 23.36 -10.56 22.60
N ALA A 189 22.15 -10.35 23.09
CA ALA A 189 21.93 -9.81 24.42
C ALA A 189 20.77 -10.51 25.13
N ARG A 190 20.94 -10.74 26.44
CA ARG A 190 19.89 -11.36 27.24
C ARG A 190 18.70 -10.43 27.42
N GLU A 191 18.98 -9.17 27.73
CA GLU A 191 17.97 -8.15 27.95
C GLU A 191 18.25 -6.91 27.11
N GLY A 192 17.21 -6.14 26.82
CA GLY A 192 17.40 -4.77 26.36
C GLY A 192 16.16 -3.92 26.50
N ALA A 193 16.35 -2.62 26.41
CA ALA A 193 15.29 -1.63 26.45
C ALA A 193 15.59 -0.54 25.44
N VAL A 194 14.54 -0.05 24.78
CA VAL A 194 14.64 1.13 23.93
C VAL A 194 14.62 2.36 24.84
N ASP A 195 15.53 3.29 24.61
CA ASP A 195 15.57 4.56 25.33
C ASP A 195 14.26 5.36 25.13
N ASP A 196 13.90 6.24 26.07
CA ASP A 196 12.66 7.04 26.03
C ASP A 196 12.56 7.91 24.77
N SER A 197 13.71 8.27 24.20
CA SER A 197 13.83 9.02 22.95
C SER A 197 13.64 8.17 21.68
N GLY A 198 13.63 6.84 21.80
CA GLY A 198 13.54 5.90 20.67
C GLY A 198 14.80 5.82 19.80
N SER A 199 15.90 6.51 20.18
CA SER A 199 17.10 6.62 19.34
C SER A 199 18.18 5.60 19.66
N ALA A 200 18.09 4.87 20.76
CA ALA A 200 19.07 3.86 21.14
C ALA A 200 18.42 2.61 21.74
N LEU A 201 18.94 1.44 21.38
CA LEU A 201 18.62 0.17 22.02
C LEU A 201 19.72 -0.15 23.02
N VAL A 202 19.40 -0.04 24.31
CA VAL A 202 20.33 -0.40 25.39
C VAL A 202 20.21 -1.90 25.65
N MET A 203 21.23 -2.64 25.25
CA MET A 203 21.39 -4.06 25.50
C MET A 203 22.16 -4.30 26.80
N LYS A 204 21.80 -5.36 27.52
CA LYS A 204 22.45 -5.79 28.76
C LYS A 204 22.78 -7.27 28.72
N ASP A 205 23.87 -7.64 29.40
CA ASP A 205 24.38 -9.00 29.51
C ASP A 205 24.47 -9.69 28.14
N GLY A 206 25.35 -9.16 27.29
CA GLY A 206 25.46 -9.58 25.91
C GLY A 206 26.89 -9.76 25.42
N GLU A 207 26.99 -10.19 24.17
CA GLU A 207 28.24 -10.35 23.46
C GLU A 207 28.12 -9.95 21.99
N VAL A 208 29.20 -9.39 21.46
CA VAL A 208 29.35 -9.04 20.05
C VAL A 208 30.36 -9.97 19.43
N HIS A 209 29.96 -10.68 18.39
CA HIS A 209 30.82 -11.50 17.57
C HIS A 209 31.19 -10.67 16.34
N ARG A 210 32.45 -10.26 16.24
CA ARG A 210 32.99 -9.55 15.09
C ARG A 210 33.83 -10.51 14.26
N LYS A 211 33.41 -10.78 13.04
CA LYS A 211 34.21 -11.50 12.05
C LYS A 211 35.15 -10.54 11.35
N LEU A 212 36.44 -10.83 11.40
CA LEU A 212 37.47 -10.06 10.72
C LEU A 212 37.69 -10.59 9.29
N PRO A 213 38.25 -9.79 8.36
CA PRO A 213 38.52 -10.22 6.98
C PRO A 213 39.40 -11.46 6.84
N ASN A 214 40.22 -11.75 7.87
CA ASN A 214 41.08 -12.93 7.93
C ASN A 214 40.36 -14.22 8.38
N GLY A 215 39.04 -14.16 8.60
CA GLY A 215 38.24 -15.30 9.06
C GLY A 215 38.24 -15.53 10.57
N ASN A 216 39.03 -14.77 11.33
CA ASN A 216 39.02 -14.86 12.79
C ASN A 216 37.79 -14.17 13.37
N VAL A 217 37.21 -14.77 14.41
CA VAL A 217 36.08 -14.20 15.15
C VAL A 217 36.60 -13.63 16.47
N SER A 218 36.33 -12.35 16.71
CA SER A 218 36.57 -11.68 17.98
C SER A 218 35.25 -11.61 18.75
N ILE A 219 35.22 -12.14 19.97
CA ILE A 219 34.04 -12.11 20.84
C ILE A 219 34.29 -11.08 21.94
N ILE A 220 33.43 -10.07 22.02
CA ILE A 220 33.47 -9.01 23.02
C ILE A 220 32.26 -9.17 23.92
N LYS A 221 32.47 -9.47 25.20
CA LYS A 221 31.39 -9.50 26.20
C LYS A 221 31.18 -8.11 26.78
N PHE A 222 29.94 -7.73 26.96
CA PHE A 222 29.56 -6.44 27.53
C PHE A 222 28.46 -6.60 28.58
N ASP A 223 28.58 -5.83 29.66
CA ASP A 223 27.53 -5.74 30.67
C ASP A 223 26.40 -4.83 30.18
N SER A 224 26.75 -3.74 29.50
CA SER A 224 25.80 -2.86 28.84
C SER A 224 26.38 -2.28 27.55
N TYR A 225 25.56 -2.24 26.50
CA TYR A 225 25.92 -1.68 25.21
C TYR A 225 24.74 -0.92 24.62
N ALA A 226 24.94 0.34 24.26
CA ALA A 226 23.93 1.13 23.57
C ALA A 226 24.16 1.01 22.06
N PHE A 227 23.23 0.34 21.37
CA PHE A 227 23.20 0.29 19.92
C PHE A 227 22.43 1.51 19.40
N ASP A 228 23.10 2.34 18.60
CA ASP A 228 22.49 3.55 18.04
C ASP A 228 21.49 3.18 16.93
N LEU A 229 20.23 3.56 17.14
CA LEU A 229 19.14 3.39 16.18
C LEU A 229 18.87 4.68 15.39
N THR A 230 19.61 5.77 15.63
CA THR A 230 19.33 7.10 15.05
C THR A 230 19.29 7.09 13.53
N ASP A 231 20.20 6.35 12.89
CA ASP A 231 20.19 6.17 11.43
C ASP A 231 18.93 5.44 10.95
N MET A 232 18.41 4.52 11.76
CA MET A 232 17.17 3.78 11.48
C MET A 232 15.94 4.68 11.68
N THR A 233 15.93 5.55 12.69
CA THR A 233 14.85 6.54 12.92
C THR A 233 14.77 7.54 11.76
N ARG A 234 15.91 7.98 11.21
CA ARG A 234 15.96 8.87 10.04
C ARG A 234 15.44 8.18 8.78
N MET A 235 15.81 6.92 8.54
CA MET A 235 15.34 6.15 7.38
C MET A 235 13.86 5.74 7.48
N ALA A 236 13.36 5.40 8.68
CA ALA A 236 11.96 5.03 8.90
C ALA A 236 11.01 6.25 8.88
N GLY A 237 11.48 7.41 9.36
CA GLY A 237 10.71 8.66 9.36
C GLY A 237 10.59 9.34 8.00
N GLN A 238 11.51 9.06 7.08
CA GLN A 238 11.42 9.53 5.70
C GLN A 238 10.67 8.51 4.84
N ALA A 239 9.34 8.56 4.90
CA ALA A 239 8.53 7.93 3.86
C ALA A 239 8.93 8.54 2.50
N THR A 240 9.79 7.85 1.75
CA THR A 240 10.22 8.28 0.41
C THR A 240 8.98 8.34 -0.47
N ILE A 241 8.46 9.55 -0.68
CA ILE A 241 7.29 9.80 -1.51
C ILE A 241 7.73 9.51 -2.94
N ARG A 242 7.18 8.46 -3.56
CA ARG A 242 7.56 8.10 -4.93
C ARG A 242 6.76 8.98 -5.88
N ALA A 243 7.25 9.14 -7.12
CA ALA A 243 6.56 9.93 -8.14
C ALA A 243 5.08 9.54 -8.32
N LYS A 244 4.76 8.24 -8.22
CA LYS A 244 3.39 7.71 -8.31
C LYS A 244 2.43 8.09 -7.17
N ASP A 245 2.93 8.71 -6.10
CA ASP A 245 2.13 9.17 -4.96
C ASP A 245 2.03 10.69 -4.89
N ARG A 246 2.59 11.38 -5.88
CA ARG A 246 2.54 12.83 -6.03
C ARG A 246 1.34 13.23 -6.88
N ASP A 247 0.85 14.42 -6.62
CA ASP A 247 -0.24 15.06 -7.36
C ASP A 247 0.21 15.56 -8.74
N LEU A 248 -0.75 15.69 -9.66
CA LEU A 248 -0.50 16.14 -11.03
C LEU A 248 0.24 17.49 -11.13
N PRO A 249 -0.10 18.52 -10.31
CA PRO A 249 0.64 19.78 -10.30
C PRO A 249 2.12 19.62 -9.98
N PHE A 250 2.45 18.75 -9.01
CA PHE A 250 3.83 18.42 -8.67
C PHE A 250 4.53 17.65 -9.80
N LEU A 251 3.82 16.76 -10.51
CA LEU A 251 4.40 16.03 -11.65
C LEU A 251 4.64 16.93 -12.88
N ILE A 252 3.81 17.95 -13.08
CA ILE A 252 3.97 18.92 -14.17
C ILE A 252 5.11 19.90 -13.89
N ASN A 253 5.32 20.29 -12.63
CA ASN A 253 6.39 21.21 -12.23
C ASN A 253 7.05 20.77 -10.92
N PRO A 254 7.89 19.73 -10.96
CA PRO A 254 8.56 19.21 -9.77
C PRO A 254 9.61 20.21 -9.26
N ASP A 255 9.78 20.28 -7.94
CA ASP A 255 10.85 21.08 -7.33
C ASP A 255 12.21 20.49 -7.75
N PRO A 256 13.12 21.29 -8.38
CA PRO A 256 14.45 20.84 -8.79
C PRO A 256 15.32 20.30 -7.65
N LYS A 257 14.92 20.48 -6.39
CA LYS A 257 15.63 20.02 -5.19
C LYS A 257 15.03 18.75 -4.56
N ASP A 258 14.04 18.09 -5.17
CA ASP A 258 13.53 16.82 -4.66
C ASP A 258 14.60 15.71 -4.86
N PRO A 259 15.03 14.99 -3.79
CA PRO A 259 16.01 13.92 -3.87
C PRO A 259 15.59 12.70 -4.72
N VAL A 260 14.33 12.65 -5.19
CA VAL A 260 13.81 11.62 -6.11
C VAL A 260 13.85 12.10 -7.59
N TYR A 261 14.41 13.29 -7.86
CA TYR A 261 14.50 13.88 -9.19
C TYR A 261 15.78 13.50 -9.98
N GLU A 262 16.71 12.72 -9.39
CA GLU A 262 17.87 12.14 -10.11
C GLU A 262 17.53 10.84 -10.86
#